data_AF-A0A973M3S6-F1
#
_entry.id   AF-A0A973M3S6-F1
#
_cell.length_a   1.000
_cell.length_b   1.000
_cell.length_c   1.000
_cell.angle_alpha   90.00
_cell.angle_beta   90.00
_cell.angle_gamma   90.00
#
_symmetry.space_group_name_H-M   'P 1'
#
loop_
_entity.id
_entity.type
_entity.pdbx_description
1 polymer ?
#
loop_
_entity_poly.entity_id
_entity_poly.type
_entity_poly.pdbx_seq_one_letter_code
_entity_poly.pdbx_strand_id
1 'polypeptide(L)'
;MTLAPDVQAFLEQPVIEFAEVFMNADPNHCAPVEKAQLAAALPARRAMFEAAGIDSLRLVDGSSEELTDGYVLARTIWRAEPAQEPGLELRSTYILRRRADGVEVVFY
;
A
#
# COMPACT_ATOMS: atom_id res chain seq x y z
N MET A 1 9.68 6.39 -14.89
CA MET A 1 8.87 7.52 -14.38
C MET A 1 8.84 7.39 -12.88
N THR A 2 9.13 8.47 -12.15
CA THR A 2 9.08 8.51 -10.68
C THR A 2 7.63 8.63 -10.21
N LEU A 3 7.35 8.40 -8.93
CA LEU A 3 6.05 8.68 -8.34
C LEU A 3 5.69 10.17 -8.48
N ALA A 4 4.41 10.47 -8.73
CA ALA A 4 3.88 11.81 -8.62
C ALA A 4 4.03 12.30 -7.17
N PRO A 5 4.33 13.60 -6.92
CA PRO A 5 4.65 14.09 -5.58
C PRO A 5 3.55 13.85 -4.54
N ASP A 6 2.28 13.99 -4.93
CA ASP A 6 1.12 13.75 -4.07
C ASP A 6 0.94 12.26 -3.76
N VAL A 7 1.20 11.38 -4.74
CA VAL A 7 1.16 9.93 -4.57
C VAL A 7 2.29 9.45 -3.65
N GLN A 8 3.50 9.97 -3.81
CA GLN A 8 4.60 9.66 -2.91
C GLN A 8 4.28 10.11 -1.48
N ALA A 9 3.84 11.36 -1.31
CA ALA A 9 3.47 11.90 -0.01
C ALA A 9 2.33 11.11 0.66
N PHE A 10 1.39 10.58 -0.13
CA PHE A 10 0.32 9.70 0.36
C PHE A 10 0.85 8.34 0.82
N LEU A 11 1.68 7.68 0.02
CA LEU A 11 2.21 6.35 0.33
C LEU A 11 3.17 6.36 1.54
N GLU A 12 3.89 7.45 1.77
CA GLU A 12 4.79 7.61 2.92
C GLU A 12 4.06 7.92 4.24
N GLN A 13 2.73 8.06 4.22
CA GLN A 13 1.95 8.28 5.45
C GLN A 13 1.96 7.03 6.35
N PRO A 14 1.96 7.21 7.69
CA PRO A 14 1.92 6.08 8.62
C PRO A 14 0.61 5.28 8.53
N VAL A 15 -0.46 5.91 8.02
CA VAL A 15 -1.75 5.28 7.77
C VAL A 15 -2.16 5.60 6.34
N ILE A 16 -2.28 4.57 5.52
CA ILE A 16 -2.78 4.67 4.16
C ILE A 16 -4.31 4.66 4.19
N GLU A 17 -4.93 5.64 3.54
CA GLU A 17 -6.38 5.71 3.42
C GLU A 17 -6.88 4.79 2.32
N PHE A 18 -7.90 3.99 2.63
CA PHE A 18 -8.58 3.12 1.68
C PHE A 18 -10.00 3.64 1.47
N ALA A 19 -10.52 3.50 0.24
CA ALA A 19 -11.94 3.71 -0.02
C ALA A 19 -12.79 2.79 0.87
N GLU A 20 -14.04 3.19 1.15
CA GLU A 20 -14.95 2.41 2.02
C GLU A 20 -15.08 0.95 1.58
N VAL A 21 -15.14 0.73 0.27
CA VAL A 21 -14.98 -0.56 -0.38
C VAL A 21 -13.89 -0.42 -1.44
N PHE A 22 -12.92 -1.32 -1.40
CA PHE A 22 -11.81 -1.38 -2.35
C PHE A 22 -11.58 -2.82 -2.81
N MET A 23 -10.86 -3.00 -3.91
CA MET A 23 -10.48 -4.32 -4.41
C MET A 23 -9.15 -4.75 -3.79
N ASN A 24 -9.14 -5.93 -3.17
CA ASN A 24 -7.90 -6.61 -2.78
C ASN A 24 -7.63 -7.74 -3.78
N ALA A 25 -6.42 -7.79 -4.32
CA ALA A 25 -5.96 -8.82 -5.24
C ALA A 25 -4.59 -9.34 -4.80
N ASP A 26 -4.53 -10.64 -4.51
CA ASP A 26 -3.29 -11.36 -4.26
C ASP A 26 -3.20 -12.58 -5.20
N PRO A 27 -2.12 -13.39 -5.13
CA PRO A 27 -1.97 -14.57 -5.98
C PRO A 27 -3.10 -15.61 -5.89
N ASN A 28 -3.89 -15.59 -4.83
CA ASN A 28 -4.93 -16.59 -4.53
C ASN A 28 -6.35 -16.07 -4.75
N HIS A 29 -6.58 -14.76 -4.61
CA HIS A 29 -7.94 -14.20 -4.70
C HIS A 29 -7.96 -12.74 -5.18
N CYS A 30 -9.09 -12.35 -5.76
CA CYS A 30 -9.42 -10.96 -6.07
C CYS A 30 -10.86 -10.70 -5.64
N ALA A 31 -11.06 -9.83 -4.66
CA ALA A 31 -12.37 -9.60 -4.04
C ALA A 31 -12.54 -8.16 -3.54
N PRO A 32 -13.77 -7.65 -3.49
CA PRO A 32 -14.07 -6.42 -2.78
C PRO A 32 -13.94 -6.66 -1.26
N VAL A 33 -13.35 -5.69 -0.57
CA VAL A 33 -13.14 -5.69 0.88
C VAL A 33 -13.60 -4.37 1.45
N GLU A 34 -14.29 -4.41 2.58
CA GLU A 34 -14.66 -3.20 3.32
C GLU A 34 -13.47 -2.70 4.14
N LYS A 35 -13.31 -1.38 4.24
CA LYS A 35 -12.25 -0.75 5.06
C LYS A 35 -12.23 -1.29 6.50
N ALA A 36 -13.40 -1.56 7.08
CA ALA A 36 -13.53 -2.13 8.41
C ALA A 36 -12.95 -3.56 8.53
N GLN A 37 -13.08 -4.37 7.48
CA GLN A 37 -12.52 -5.74 7.45
C GLN A 37 -11.00 -5.70 7.40
N LEU A 38 -10.41 -4.78 6.63
CA LEU A 38 -8.97 -4.56 6.63
C LEU A 38 -8.48 -4.12 8.02
N ALA A 39 -9.17 -3.16 8.65
CA ALA A 39 -8.83 -2.69 9.99
C ALA A 39 -8.84 -3.82 11.02
N ALA A 40 -9.83 -4.72 10.96
CA ALA A 40 -9.92 -5.90 11.83
C ALA A 40 -8.76 -6.89 11.62
N ALA A 41 -8.15 -6.94 10.43
CA ALA A 41 -7.01 -7.80 10.12
C ALA A 41 -5.64 -7.20 10.50
N LEU A 42 -5.55 -5.89 10.74
CA LEU A 42 -4.28 -5.21 11.06
C LEU A 42 -3.55 -5.78 12.28
N PRO A 43 -4.21 -6.12 13.41
CA PRO A 43 -3.53 -6.73 14.55
C PRO A 43 -2.85 -8.06 14.20
N ALA A 44 -3.52 -8.90 13.42
CA ALA A 44 -2.96 -10.19 12.99
C ALA A 44 -1.76 -10.00 12.05
N ARG A 45 -1.85 -9.05 11.11
CA ARG A 45 -0.73 -8.69 10.23
C ARG A 45 0.46 -8.16 11.03
N ARG A 46 0.22 -7.29 12.02
CA ARG A 46 1.27 -6.78 12.91
C ARG A 46 1.99 -7.93 13.64
N ALA A 47 1.25 -8.85 14.24
CA ALA A 47 1.83 -10.00 14.93
C ALA A 47 2.66 -10.89 13.98
N MET A 48 2.23 -11.05 12.73
CA MET A 48 3.00 -11.77 11.70
C MET A 48 4.32 -11.06 11.36
N PHE A 49 4.31 -9.74 11.18
CA PHE A 49 5.53 -8.97 10.94
C PHE A 49 6.48 -9.00 12.14
N GLU A 50 5.95 -8.85 13.36
CA GLU A 50 6.74 -8.95 14.59
C GLU A 50 7.38 -10.34 14.75
N ALA A 51 6.64 -11.41 14.45
CA ALA A 51 7.18 -12.78 14.48
C ALA A 51 8.26 -13.02 13.42
N ALA A 52 8.19 -12.30 12.29
CA ALA A 52 9.21 -12.30 11.25
C ALA A 52 10.39 -11.34 11.57
N GLY A 53 10.38 -10.67 12.72
CA GLY A 53 11.43 -9.72 13.12
C GLY A 53 11.45 -8.42 12.30
N ILE A 54 10.36 -8.11 11.59
CA ILE A 54 10.21 -6.90 10.78
C ILE A 54 9.62 -5.79 11.66
N ASP A 55 10.39 -4.73 11.88
CA ASP A 55 9.98 -3.60 12.71
C ASP A 55 9.41 -2.42 11.89
N SER A 56 9.79 -2.33 10.61
CA SER A 56 9.48 -1.19 9.76
C SER A 56 9.41 -1.57 8.28
N LEU A 57 8.61 -0.79 7.56
CA LEU A 57 8.49 -0.84 6.10
C LEU A 57 8.81 0.56 5.56
N ARG A 58 9.72 0.62 4.61
CA ARG A 58 10.11 1.88 3.96
C ARG A 58 9.91 1.79 2.45
N LEU A 59 9.26 2.78 1.87
CA LEU A 59 9.22 2.95 0.41
C LEU A 59 10.63 3.28 -0.09
N VAL A 60 11.19 2.44 -0.95
CA VAL A 60 12.56 2.61 -1.48
C VAL A 60 12.59 2.99 -2.95
N ASP A 61 11.56 2.61 -3.71
CA ASP A 61 11.43 2.98 -5.11
C ASP A 61 9.95 2.95 -5.51
N GLY A 62 9.62 3.66 -6.59
CA GLY A 62 8.28 3.61 -7.17
C GLY A 62 8.14 4.39 -8.46
N SER A 63 7.05 4.07 -9.15
CA SER A 63 6.62 4.74 -10.37
C SER A 63 5.12 4.93 -10.35
N SER A 64 4.65 6.03 -10.94
CA SER A 64 3.23 6.25 -11.14
C SER A 64 2.91 6.58 -12.59
N GLU A 65 1.69 6.23 -12.98
CA GLU A 65 1.11 6.47 -14.28
C GLU A 65 -0.31 7.00 -14.10
N GLU A 66 -0.59 8.16 -14.69
CA GLU A 66 -1.92 8.77 -14.66
C GLU A 66 -2.91 7.90 -15.45
N LEU A 67 -4.05 7.61 -14.84
CA LEU A 67 -5.21 7.01 -15.49
C LEU A 67 -6.26 8.10 -15.75
N THR A 68 -7.39 7.74 -16.37
CA THR A 68 -8.51 8.68 -16.54
C THR A 68 -9.19 9.01 -15.21
N ASP A 69 -9.97 10.09 -15.18
CA ASP A 69 -10.90 10.41 -14.09
C ASP A 69 -10.26 10.55 -12.70
N GLY A 70 -9.00 11.02 -12.64
CA GLY A 70 -8.30 11.28 -11.39
C GLY A 70 -7.76 10.03 -10.69
N TYR A 71 -7.70 8.89 -11.40
CA TYR A 71 -7.05 7.68 -10.91
C TYR A 71 -5.56 7.66 -11.27
N VAL A 72 -4.77 6.99 -10.45
CA VAL A 72 -3.33 6.82 -10.67
C VAL A 72 -2.94 5.36 -10.41
N LEU A 73 -2.21 4.75 -11.34
CA LEU A 73 -1.56 3.46 -11.13
C LEU A 73 -0.19 3.69 -10.50
N ALA A 74 0.02 3.20 -9.28
CA ALA A 74 1.30 3.27 -8.59
C ALA A 74 1.92 1.88 -8.45
N ARG A 75 3.18 1.73 -8.82
CA ARG A 75 3.99 0.51 -8.60
C ARG A 75 5.10 0.87 -7.64
N THR A 76 5.24 0.11 -6.57
CA THR A 76 6.11 0.46 -5.43
C THR A 76 7.01 -0.71 -5.06
N ILE A 77 8.18 -0.37 -4.53
CA ILE A 77 9.10 -1.29 -3.88
C ILE A 77 9.29 -0.80 -2.45
N TRP A 78 8.97 -1.67 -1.50
CA TRP A 78 9.14 -1.47 -0.08
C TRP A 78 10.29 -2.33 0.40
N ARG A 79 11.05 -1.83 1.36
CA ARG A 79 12.01 -2.61 2.12
C ARG A 79 11.47 -2.83 3.52
N ALA A 80 11.29 -4.09 3.88
CA ALA A 80 11.16 -4.52 5.25
C ALA A 80 12.57 -4.67 5.81
N GLU A 81 12.88 -3.97 6.89
CA GLU A 81 14.18 -4.07 7.56
C GLU A 81 14.02 -5.00 8.78
N PRO A 82 14.49 -6.26 8.71
CA PRO A 82 14.56 -7.12 9.88
C PRO A 82 15.82 -6.80 10.70
N ALA A 83 15.73 -6.93 12.02
CA ALA A 83 16.80 -6.52 12.94
C ALA A 83 18.14 -7.28 12.76
N GLN A 84 18.15 -8.47 12.14
CA GLN A 84 19.34 -9.34 12.06
C GLN A 84 19.56 -10.04 10.70
N GLU A 85 18.80 -9.70 9.65
CA GLU A 85 18.88 -10.36 8.33
C GLU A 85 18.91 -9.34 7.18
N PRO A 86 19.35 -9.72 5.97
CA PRO A 86 19.20 -8.85 4.81
C PRO A 86 17.72 -8.49 4.58
N GLY A 87 17.46 -7.20 4.37
CA GLY A 87 16.10 -6.67 4.19
C GLY A 87 15.31 -7.36 3.08
N LEU A 88 14.02 -7.59 3.33
CA LEU A 88 13.10 -8.18 2.36
C LEU A 88 12.50 -7.08 1.49
N GLU A 89 12.58 -7.24 0.17
CA GLU A 89 11.90 -6.34 -0.76
C GLU A 89 10.48 -6.84 -1.07
N LEU A 90 9.50 -5.97 -0.85
CA LEU A 90 8.09 -6.21 -1.14
C LEU A 90 7.66 -5.32 -2.29
N ARG A 91 6.94 -5.89 -3.26
CA ARG A 91 6.41 -5.15 -4.41
C ARG A 91 4.91 -5.05 -4.27
N SER A 92 4.38 -3.84 -4.43
CA SER A 92 2.94 -3.61 -4.41
C SER A 92 2.52 -2.76 -5.60
N THR A 93 1.34 -3.06 -6.13
CA THR A 93 0.70 -2.26 -7.18
C THR A 93 -0.61 -1.73 -6.64
N TYR A 94 -0.84 -0.44 -6.80
CA TYR A 94 -2.04 0.24 -6.31
C TYR A 94 -2.74 0.94 -7.46
N ILE A 95 -4.07 0.94 -7.43
CA ILE A 95 -4.85 1.99 -8.09
C ILE A 95 -5.32 2.94 -7.00
N LEU A 96 -4.94 4.20 -7.16
CA LEU A 96 -5.26 5.30 -6.26
C LEU A 96 -6.33 6.18 -6.90
N ARG A 97 -7.20 6.76 -6.08
CA ARG A 97 -8.16 7.79 -6.49
C ARG A 97 -7.80 9.10 -5.81
N ARG A 98 -7.60 10.15 -6.61
CA ARG A 98 -7.51 11.51 -6.10
C ARG A 98 -8.91 12.05 -5.81
N ARG A 99 -9.04 12.72 -4.68
CA ARG A 99 -10.24 13.40 -4.21
C ARG A 99 -9.91 14.85 -3.89
N ALA A 100 -10.93 15.67 -3.66
CA ALA A 100 -10.73 17.06 -3.24
C ALA A 100 -9.99 17.16 -1.89
N ASP A 101 -10.14 16.15 -1.03
CA ASP A 101 -9.63 16.09 0.34
C ASP A 101 -8.42 15.16 0.53
N GLY A 102 -7.94 14.50 -0.52
CA GLY A 102 -6.78 13.62 -0.42
C GLY A 102 -6.67 12.55 -1.51
N VAL A 103 -5.92 11.51 -1.21
CA VAL A 103 -5.73 10.32 -2.05
C VAL A 103 -6.17 9.11 -1.25
N GLU A 104 -6.78 8.13 -1.90
CA GLU A 104 -7.16 6.86 -1.26
C GLU A 104 -6.87 5.67 -2.19
N VAL A 105 -6.67 4.49 -1.61
CA VAL A 105 -6.51 3.23 -2.35
C VAL A 105 -7.89 2.68 -2.73
N VAL A 106 -8.07 2.33 -4.00
CA VAL A 106 -9.28 1.65 -4.51
C VAL A 106 -9.00 0.23 -5.00
N PHE A 107 -7.74 -0.10 -5.26
CA PHE A 107 -7.28 -1.43 -5.65
C PHE A 107 -5.87 -1.65 -5.09
N TYR A 108 -5.60 -2.80 -4.48
CA TYR A 108 -4.23 -3.23 -4.16
C TYR A 108 -4.06 -4.75 -4.22
#